data_AF-A0ABD3EZA4-F1
#
_entry.id   AF-A0ABD3EZA4-F1
#
_cell.length_a   1.000
_cell.length_b   1.000
_cell.length_c   1.000
_cell.angle_alpha   90.00
_cell.angle_beta   90.00
_cell.angle_gamma   90.00
#
_symmetry.space_group_name_H-M   'P 1'
#
loop_
_entity.id
_entity.type
_entity.pdbx_description
1 polymer ?
#
loop_
_entity_poly.entity_id
_entity_poly.type
_entity_poly.pdbx_seq_one_letter_code
_entity_poly.pdbx_strand_id
1 'polypeptide(L)'
;MANLDGDGSGNDSSDNDSVDMDLGGQRAAADKMPQETVKRLIRQAMLTTQFPPHTACSEFDRSCDLATSLFDFPVLVWVPDCLNAGQKPHCPNAECSCAPRLKEYRQRLCEDIDFRCRLLYVKYQCMGNREPRSCLSTVCDAYLNREVRTMIHFPFILTKKDGCF
;
A
#
# COMPACT_ATOMS: atom_id res chain seq x y z
N MET A 1 36.54 71.41 7.77
CA MET A 1 35.45 70.67 7.10
C MET A 1 35.85 69.20 7.11
N ALA A 2 34.96 68.37 7.65
CA ALA A 2 35.22 67.01 8.12
C ALA A 2 35.49 66.01 6.98
N ASN A 3 36.27 64.97 7.30
CA ASN A 3 36.08 63.54 6.98
C ASN A 3 37.38 62.79 7.30
N LEU A 4 37.45 61.54 7.75
CA LEU A 4 36.51 60.55 8.29
C LEU A 4 37.44 59.50 8.93
N ASP A 5 37.04 58.99 10.11
CA ASP A 5 37.76 57.97 10.87
C ASP A 5 37.84 56.61 10.15
N GLY A 6 38.82 55.81 10.56
CA GLY A 6 39.10 54.47 10.06
C GLY A 6 38.45 53.32 10.83
N ASP A 7 39.10 52.16 10.72
CA ASP A 7 38.78 50.79 11.21
C ASP A 7 37.91 49.96 10.24
N GLY A 8 38.19 48.69 9.96
CA GLY A 8 39.09 47.72 10.58
C GLY A 8 38.43 46.35 10.56
N SER A 9 39.03 45.42 9.80
CA SER A 9 39.06 43.95 10.01
C SER A 9 37.77 43.11 10.18
N GLY A 10 37.61 42.13 9.27
CA GLY A 10 37.74 40.71 9.65
C GLY A 10 36.49 39.86 9.96
N ASN A 11 36.31 38.86 9.09
CA ASN A 11 35.84 37.48 9.32
C ASN A 11 34.35 37.11 9.47
N ASP A 12 34.01 36.16 8.58
CA ASP A 12 33.35 34.87 8.80
C ASP A 12 31.84 34.73 9.07
N SER A 13 31.35 33.68 8.40
CA SER A 13 30.21 32.81 8.72
C SER A 13 28.85 33.22 8.15
N SER A 14 28.53 32.52 7.06
CA SER A 14 27.31 31.70 6.90
C SER A 14 26.22 31.86 7.97
N ASP A 15 24.99 32.12 7.51
CA ASP A 15 23.89 31.15 7.65
C ASP A 15 22.73 31.58 6.73
N ASN A 16 22.56 30.84 5.63
CA ASN A 16 21.35 30.85 4.84
C ASN A 16 20.33 30.01 5.63
N ASP A 17 19.36 30.65 6.28
CA ASP A 17 18.17 29.98 6.81
C ASP A 17 17.28 29.53 5.63
N SER A 18 17.67 28.42 5.00
CA SER A 18 16.79 27.62 4.19
C SER A 18 15.73 27.00 5.09
N VAL A 19 14.54 27.59 5.06
CA VAL A 19 13.31 27.00 5.59
C VAL A 19 13.01 25.72 4.81
N ASP A 20 13.51 24.59 5.30
CA ASP A 20 13.08 23.25 4.88
C ASP A 20 11.60 23.09 5.20
N MET A 21 10.75 23.36 4.22
CA MET A 21 9.36 22.95 4.24
C MET A 21 9.31 21.43 4.08
N ASP A 22 9.36 20.71 5.20
CA ASP A 22 9.01 19.29 5.30
C ASP A 22 7.52 19.09 4.94
N LEU A 23 7.27 19.06 3.63
CA LEU A 23 5.98 18.73 3.02
C LEU A 23 5.87 17.22 2.73
N GLY A 24 6.88 16.42 3.08
CA GLY A 24 6.93 14.99 2.84
C GLY A 24 6.18 14.17 3.88
N GLY A 25 6.19 14.61 5.15
CA GLY A 25 5.61 13.85 6.26
C GLY A 25 4.08 13.87 6.38
N GLN A 26 3.41 14.94 5.94
CA GLN A 26 1.97 15.13 6.17
C GLN A 26 1.07 14.51 5.07
N ARG A 27 1.60 14.31 3.86
CA ARG A 27 0.82 13.83 2.71
C ARG A 27 0.43 12.35 2.80
N ALA A 28 1.21 11.55 3.54
CA ALA A 28 1.01 10.11 3.67
C ALA A 28 -0.14 9.69 4.61
N ALA A 29 -0.63 10.60 5.47
CA ALA A 29 -1.72 10.32 6.41
C ALA A 29 -3.09 10.70 5.81
N ALA A 30 -3.15 11.81 5.07
CA ALA A 30 -4.37 12.27 4.38
C ALA A 30 -4.83 11.31 3.27
N ASP A 31 -3.89 10.53 2.73
CA ASP A 31 -4.12 9.63 1.60
C ASP A 31 -4.33 8.17 2.02
N LYS A 32 -4.88 7.91 3.22
CA LYS A 32 -5.24 6.55 3.66
C LYS A 32 -6.74 6.39 3.69
N MET A 33 -7.23 5.36 3.00
CA MET A 33 -8.63 4.98 3.06
C MET A 33 -9.00 4.56 4.48
N PRO A 34 -10.20 4.93 5.00
CA PRO A 34 -10.63 4.52 6.33
C PRO A 34 -10.61 2.99 6.48
N GLN A 35 -10.12 2.50 7.61
CA GLN A 35 -9.94 1.06 7.84
C GLN A 35 -11.26 0.27 7.75
N GLU A 36 -12.38 0.88 8.15
CA GLU A 36 -13.70 0.25 8.04
C GLU A 36 -14.13 0.11 6.57
N THR A 37 -13.80 1.08 5.71
CA THR A 37 -14.00 1.00 4.26
C THR A 37 -13.14 -0.10 3.64
N VAL A 38 -11.86 -0.18 4.01
CA VAL A 38 -10.95 -1.25 3.53
C VAL A 38 -11.51 -2.63 3.88
N LYS A 39 -11.91 -2.83 5.13
CA LYS A 39 -12.50 -4.08 5.62
C LYS A 39 -13.81 -4.42 4.92
N ARG A 40 -14.68 -3.43 4.71
CA ARG A 40 -15.95 -3.60 3.98
C ARG A 40 -15.70 -4.08 2.55
N LEU A 41 -14.83 -3.40 1.81
CA LEU A 41 -14.53 -3.72 0.41
C LEU A 41 -13.90 -5.12 0.26
N ILE A 42 -12.92 -5.45 1.12
CA ILE A 42 -12.31 -6.78 1.13
C ILE A 42 -13.33 -7.88 1.43
N ARG A 43 -14.19 -7.68 2.44
CA ARG A 43 -15.23 -8.67 2.78
C ARG A 43 -16.25 -8.83 1.67
N GLN A 44 -16.66 -7.73 1.05
CA GLN A 44 -17.56 -7.76 -0.09
C GLN A 44 -16.95 -8.57 -1.24
N ALA A 45 -15.70 -8.29 -1.62
CA ALA A 45 -14.99 -9.02 -2.66
C ALA A 45 -14.83 -10.51 -2.34
N MET A 46 -14.58 -10.86 -1.07
CA MET A 46 -14.58 -12.26 -0.61
C MET A 46 -15.95 -12.92 -0.78
N LEU A 47 -17.03 -12.28 -0.34
CA LEU A 47 -18.40 -12.82 -0.41
C LEU A 47 -18.88 -12.99 -1.86
N THR A 48 -18.56 -12.04 -2.73
CA THR A 48 -18.94 -12.09 -4.15
C THR A 48 -17.92 -12.82 -5.03
N THR A 49 -16.91 -13.46 -4.43
CA THR A 49 -15.84 -14.18 -5.13
C THR A 49 -15.23 -13.35 -6.27
N GLN A 50 -14.92 -12.09 -5.97
CA GLN A 50 -14.44 -11.13 -6.96
C GLN A 50 -12.95 -11.37 -7.25
N PHE A 51 -12.69 -12.39 -8.07
CA PHE A 51 -11.38 -12.68 -8.62
C PHE A 51 -11.53 -13.20 -10.06
N PRO A 52 -10.77 -12.70 -11.05
CA PRO A 52 -9.63 -11.77 -10.96
C PRO A 52 -9.97 -10.39 -10.36
N PRO A 53 -9.00 -9.70 -9.75
CA PRO A 53 -9.25 -8.39 -9.14
C PRO A 53 -9.72 -7.41 -10.22
N HIS A 54 -10.76 -6.64 -9.92
CA HIS A 54 -11.23 -5.55 -10.78
C HIS A 54 -10.83 -4.21 -10.16
N THR A 55 -10.40 -3.28 -11.01
CA THR A 55 -10.09 -1.91 -10.61
C THR A 55 -11.39 -1.11 -10.56
N ALA A 56 -11.75 -0.63 -9.37
CA ALA A 56 -12.85 0.31 -9.22
C ALA A 56 -12.30 1.73 -9.29
N CYS A 57 -12.64 2.47 -10.35
CA CYS A 57 -12.30 3.88 -10.48
C CYS A 57 -13.51 4.75 -10.12
N SER A 58 -13.28 5.80 -9.34
CA SER A 58 -14.32 6.69 -8.83
C SER A 58 -15.06 7.43 -9.96
N GLU A 59 -14.41 7.65 -11.11
CA GLU A 59 -14.98 8.33 -12.28
C GLU A 59 -16.09 7.53 -12.98
N PHE A 60 -16.18 6.23 -12.71
CA PHE A 60 -17.28 5.40 -13.17
C PHE A 60 -18.46 5.40 -12.19
N ASP A 61 -18.30 5.95 -10.98
CA ASP A 61 -19.39 6.11 -10.01
C ASP A 61 -20.14 7.41 -10.26
N ARG A 62 -21.33 7.27 -10.87
CA ARG A 62 -22.22 8.40 -11.19
C ARG A 62 -22.77 9.13 -9.95
N SER A 63 -22.56 8.59 -8.75
CA SER A 63 -22.98 9.22 -7.50
C SER A 63 -21.91 10.11 -6.87
N CYS A 64 -20.67 10.06 -7.37
CA CYS A 64 -19.58 10.91 -6.89
C CYS A 64 -19.57 12.28 -7.59
N ASP A 65 -19.21 13.31 -6.83
CA ASP A 65 -18.89 14.62 -7.41
C ASP A 65 -17.65 14.50 -8.30
N LEU A 66 -17.72 15.05 -9.51
CA LEU A 66 -16.69 14.90 -10.55
C LEU A 66 -15.33 15.41 -10.06
N ALA A 67 -15.32 16.49 -9.27
CA ALA A 67 -14.09 17.03 -8.70
C ALA A 67 -13.46 16.07 -7.68
N THR A 68 -14.26 15.45 -6.82
CA THR A 68 -13.74 14.48 -5.83
C THR A 68 -13.26 13.19 -6.52
N SER A 69 -14.02 12.74 -7.52
CA SER A 69 -13.70 11.54 -8.28
C SER A 69 -12.36 11.65 -9.03
N LEU A 70 -12.06 12.77 -9.69
CA LEU A 70 -10.85 12.92 -10.51
C LEU A 70 -9.54 12.91 -9.71
N PHE A 71 -9.60 13.18 -8.40
CA PHE A 71 -8.41 13.18 -7.53
C PHE A 71 -8.28 11.91 -6.67
N ASP A 72 -9.27 11.01 -6.73
CA ASP A 72 -9.21 9.74 -6.02
C ASP A 72 -8.44 8.68 -6.80
N PHE A 73 -7.68 7.85 -6.08
CA PHE A 73 -6.97 6.74 -6.69
C PHE A 73 -7.91 5.56 -6.94
N PRO A 74 -7.86 4.92 -8.13
CA PRO A 74 -8.53 3.66 -8.37
C PRO A 74 -8.20 2.62 -7.30
N VAL A 75 -9.20 1.83 -6.90
CA VAL A 75 -9.07 0.83 -5.83
C VAL A 75 -9.00 -0.57 -6.44
N LEU A 76 -7.93 -1.30 -6.12
CA LEU A 76 -7.76 -2.69 -6.49
C LEU A 76 -7.91 -3.58 -5.25
N VAL A 77 -8.92 -4.47 -5.24
CA VAL A 77 -9.13 -5.40 -4.12
C VAL A 77 -8.52 -6.76 -4.44
N TRP A 78 -7.44 -7.11 -3.75
CA TRP A 78 -6.68 -8.35 -3.93
C TRP A 78 -7.01 -9.39 -2.85
N VAL A 79 -7.89 -10.31 -3.21
CA VAL A 79 -8.40 -11.39 -2.34
C VAL A 79 -8.42 -12.74 -3.06
N PRO A 80 -7.25 -13.28 -3.45
CA PRO A 80 -7.19 -14.58 -4.14
C PRO A 80 -7.81 -15.73 -3.34
N ASP A 81 -7.81 -15.63 -2.01
CA ASP A 81 -8.37 -16.65 -1.12
C ASP A 81 -9.88 -16.85 -1.28
N CYS A 82 -10.60 -15.93 -1.94
CA CYS A 82 -12.03 -16.11 -2.23
C CYS A 82 -12.30 -17.31 -3.14
N LEU A 83 -11.30 -17.76 -3.92
CA LEU A 83 -11.38 -18.94 -4.77
C LEU A 83 -11.10 -20.26 -4.03
N ASN A 84 -10.56 -20.20 -2.81
CA ASN A 84 -10.21 -21.39 -2.05
C ASN A 84 -11.44 -22.00 -1.39
N ALA A 85 -11.44 -23.32 -1.22
CA ALA A 85 -12.49 -24.01 -0.50
C ALA A 85 -12.61 -23.46 0.93
N GLY A 86 -13.81 -22.98 1.29
CA GLY A 86 -14.07 -22.34 2.58
C GLY A 86 -13.42 -20.98 2.77
N GLN A 87 -12.93 -20.34 1.69
CA GLN A 87 -12.33 -19.00 1.69
C GLN A 87 -11.15 -18.82 2.65
N LYS A 88 -10.36 -19.89 2.79
CA LYS A 88 -9.20 -19.94 3.68
C LYS A 88 -7.91 -19.92 2.87
N PRO A 89 -6.90 -19.15 3.28
CA PRO A 89 -5.59 -19.19 2.63
C PRO A 89 -4.89 -20.52 2.90
N HIS A 90 -3.97 -20.89 2.00
CA HIS A 90 -2.96 -21.89 2.27
C HIS A 90 -1.80 -21.26 3.04
N CYS A 91 -1.26 -21.97 4.04
CA CYS A 91 -0.02 -21.52 4.68
C CYS A 91 1.13 -21.65 3.67
N PRO A 92 1.93 -20.62 3.38
CA PRO A 92 3.00 -20.68 2.40
C PRO A 92 4.17 -21.57 2.86
N ASN A 93 4.32 -21.79 4.17
CA ASN A 93 5.34 -22.69 4.71
C ASN A 93 5.10 -24.12 4.20
N ALA A 94 6.08 -24.70 3.49
CA ALA A 94 5.97 -26.02 2.86
C ALA A 94 5.60 -27.15 3.85
N GLU A 95 6.09 -27.05 5.08
CA GLU A 95 5.88 -28.04 6.14
C GLU A 95 4.68 -27.71 7.05
N CYS A 96 3.91 -26.64 6.79
CA CYS A 96 2.71 -26.31 7.58
C CYS A 96 1.43 -26.65 6.81
N SER A 97 0.61 -27.52 7.39
CA SER A 97 -0.77 -27.80 6.95
C SER A 97 -1.82 -26.94 7.67
N CYS A 98 -1.36 -25.98 8.48
CA CYS A 98 -2.23 -25.07 9.20
C CYS A 98 -3.08 -24.20 8.25
N ALA A 99 -4.29 -23.84 8.69
CA ALA A 99 -5.08 -22.78 8.05
C ALA A 99 -4.72 -21.42 8.71
N PRO A 100 -4.01 -20.52 8.00
CA PRO A 100 -3.67 -19.21 8.54
C PRO A 100 -4.92 -18.42 8.94
N ARG A 101 -4.84 -17.68 10.05
CA ARG A 101 -5.93 -16.83 10.52
C ARG A 101 -5.75 -15.41 10.05
N LEU A 102 -6.86 -14.74 9.74
CA LEU A 102 -6.87 -13.31 9.45
C LEU A 102 -6.21 -12.56 10.60
N LYS A 103 -5.14 -11.83 10.29
CA LYS A 103 -4.47 -10.94 11.24
C LYS A 103 -4.91 -9.50 11.03
N GLU A 104 -4.94 -9.04 9.78
CA GLU A 104 -5.21 -7.64 9.48
C GLU A 104 -5.65 -7.45 8.04
N TYR A 105 -6.54 -6.48 7.83
CA TYR A 105 -6.83 -5.91 6.52
C TYR A 105 -5.83 -4.79 6.24
N ARG A 106 -5.14 -4.86 5.10
CA ARG A 106 -4.07 -3.93 4.75
C ARG A 106 -4.41 -3.17 3.48
N GLN A 107 -3.80 -2.01 3.36
CA GLN A 107 -3.81 -1.21 2.14
C GLN A 107 -2.39 -0.71 1.84
N ARG A 108 -2.09 -0.47 0.57
CA ARG A 108 -0.92 0.32 0.16
C ARG A 108 -1.25 1.12 -1.09
N LEU A 109 -0.61 2.27 -1.25
CA LEU A 109 -0.56 2.96 -2.54
C LEU A 109 0.50 2.25 -3.40
N CYS A 110 0.11 1.91 -4.62
CA CYS A 110 0.93 1.31 -5.65
C CYS A 110 1.14 2.38 -6.72
N GLU A 111 2.38 2.70 -7.04
CA GLU A 111 2.74 3.73 -8.02
C GLU A 111 3.58 3.10 -9.14
N ASP A 112 3.16 3.33 -10.37
CA ASP A 112 3.84 2.99 -11.62
C ASP A 112 3.97 4.27 -12.47
N ILE A 113 4.75 4.22 -13.54
CA ILE A 113 5.13 5.39 -14.36
C ILE A 113 3.91 6.25 -14.75
N ASP A 114 2.80 5.61 -15.14
CA ASP A 114 1.57 6.28 -15.59
C ASP A 114 0.33 5.93 -14.76
N PHE A 115 0.50 5.24 -13.62
CA PHE A 115 -0.64 4.71 -12.88
C PHE A 115 -0.42 4.69 -11.38
N ARG A 116 -1.40 5.20 -10.62
CA ARG A 116 -1.42 5.09 -9.16
C ARG A 116 -2.72 4.43 -8.74
N CYS A 117 -2.64 3.41 -7.90
CA CYS A 117 -3.82 2.74 -7.37
C CYS A 117 -3.67 2.37 -5.90
N ARG A 118 -4.80 2.22 -5.23
CA ARG A 118 -4.86 1.73 -3.87
C ARG A 118 -5.11 0.24 -3.87
N LEU A 119 -4.09 -0.53 -3.52
CA LEU A 119 -4.18 -1.97 -3.34
C LEU A 119 -4.67 -2.31 -1.94
N LEU A 120 -5.81 -3.01 -1.86
CA LEU A 120 -6.36 -3.57 -0.64
C LEU A 120 -6.07 -5.07 -0.60
N TYR A 121 -5.50 -5.58 0.49
CA TYR A 121 -5.09 -6.98 0.60
C TYR A 121 -5.16 -7.48 2.05
N VAL A 122 -4.93 -8.79 2.24
CA VAL A 122 -5.06 -9.42 3.55
C VAL A 122 -3.72 -9.89 4.08
N LYS A 123 -3.49 -9.66 5.37
CA LYS A 123 -2.40 -10.24 6.14
C LYS A 123 -2.95 -11.34 7.03
N TYR A 124 -2.32 -12.51 6.96
CA TYR A 124 -2.63 -13.67 7.77
C TYR A 124 -1.50 -14.02 8.73
N GLN A 125 -1.85 -14.74 9.80
CA GLN A 125 -0.92 -15.31 10.75
C GLN A 125 -0.93 -16.84 10.61
N CYS A 126 0.26 -17.41 10.45
CA CYS A 126 0.46 -18.84 10.53
C CYS A 126 0.09 -19.35 11.93
N MET A 127 -0.69 -20.43 11.98
CA MET A 127 -1.11 -21.08 13.23
C MET A 127 -0.34 -22.37 13.52
N GLY A 128 0.75 -22.62 12.80
CA GLY A 128 1.60 -23.78 13.04
C GLY A 128 2.36 -23.68 14.37
N ASN A 129 2.93 -24.81 14.80
CA ASN A 129 3.67 -24.93 16.05
C ASN A 129 5.10 -24.38 15.99
N ARG A 130 5.47 -23.69 14.89
CA ARG A 130 6.80 -23.10 14.70
C ARG A 130 6.83 -21.70 15.30
N GLU A 131 7.72 -21.46 16.25
CA GLU A 131 7.96 -20.14 16.82
C GLU A 131 9.19 -19.46 16.15
N PRO A 132 9.15 -18.14 15.89
CA PRO A 132 8.00 -17.26 16.08
C PRO A 132 6.91 -17.53 15.02
N ARG A 133 5.63 -17.34 15.39
CA ARG A 133 4.51 -17.44 14.43
C ARG A 133 4.66 -16.43 13.28
N SER A 134 5.07 -16.94 12.12
CA SER A 134 5.22 -16.14 10.90
C SER A 134 3.90 -15.48 10.46
N CYS A 135 4.00 -14.27 9.93
CA CYS A 135 2.90 -13.61 9.25
C CYS A 135 3.16 -13.64 7.74
N LEU A 136 2.09 -13.75 6.97
CA LEU A 136 2.14 -13.70 5.52
C LEU A 136 1.11 -12.71 5.00
N SER A 137 1.34 -12.19 3.81
CA SER A 137 0.40 -11.32 3.10
C SER A 137 0.14 -11.91 1.73
N THR A 138 -1.07 -11.76 1.21
CA THR A 138 -1.46 -12.32 -0.11
C THR A 138 -0.68 -11.75 -1.29
N VAL A 139 0.15 -10.74 -1.04
CA VAL A 139 0.99 -10.03 -2.01
C VAL A 139 2.50 -10.30 -1.81
N CYS A 140 2.89 -11.21 -0.91
CA CYS A 140 4.30 -11.57 -0.75
C CYS A 140 4.70 -12.74 -1.64
N ASP A 141 5.97 -12.78 -2.03
CA ASP A 141 6.53 -13.79 -2.95
C ASP A 141 6.23 -15.22 -2.51
N ALA A 142 6.34 -15.50 -1.20
CA ALA A 142 6.07 -16.83 -0.66
C ALA A 142 4.62 -17.30 -0.88
N TYR A 143 3.65 -16.37 -0.86
CA TYR A 143 2.26 -16.68 -1.16
C TYR A 143 2.05 -16.89 -2.66
N LEU A 144 2.60 -15.98 -3.47
CA LEU A 144 2.37 -15.93 -4.92
C LEU A 144 3.04 -17.08 -5.67
N ASN A 145 4.25 -17.46 -5.27
CA ASN A 145 4.97 -18.59 -5.86
C ASN A 145 4.26 -19.92 -5.61
N ARG A 146 3.42 -20.00 -4.57
CA ARG A 146 2.63 -21.20 -4.28
C ARG A 146 1.31 -21.26 -5.05
N GLU A 147 0.77 -20.12 -5.44
CA GLU A 147 -0.52 -20.02 -6.13
C GLU A 147 -0.34 -19.41 -7.54
N VAL A 148 0.16 -20.23 -8.45
CA VAL A 148 0.52 -19.86 -9.83
C VAL A 148 -0.66 -19.24 -10.59
N ARG A 149 -1.90 -19.63 -10.29
CA ARG A 149 -3.12 -19.07 -10.92
C ARG A 149 -3.35 -17.61 -10.56
N THR A 150 -2.81 -17.15 -9.44
CA THR A 150 -2.91 -15.74 -9.02
C THR A 150 -1.77 -14.91 -9.62
N MET A 151 -0.64 -15.53 -9.94
CA MET A 151 0.55 -14.86 -10.48
C MET A 151 0.29 -14.17 -11.83
N ILE A 152 -0.59 -14.70 -12.68
CA ILE A 152 -0.96 -14.07 -13.96
C ILE A 152 -1.69 -12.73 -13.79
N HIS A 153 -2.28 -12.49 -12.61
CA HIS A 153 -2.96 -11.24 -12.26
C HIS A 153 -2.08 -10.32 -11.40
N PHE A 154 -0.83 -10.74 -11.16
CA PHE A 154 0.16 -10.02 -10.37
C PHE A 154 0.88 -8.83 -11.06
N PRO A 155 0.83 -8.62 -12.40
CA PRO A 155 1.41 -7.41 -13.01
C PRO A 155 0.90 -6.10 -12.38
N PHE A 156 -0.31 -6.10 -11.83
CA PHE A 156 -0.93 -4.96 -11.16
C PHE A 156 -0.43 -4.71 -9.72
N ILE A 157 0.43 -5.57 -9.16
CA ILE A 157 0.79 -5.59 -7.73
C ILE A 157 2.29 -5.40 -7.50
N LEU A 158 3.12 -5.51 -8.54
CA LEU A 158 4.58 -5.49 -8.45
C LEU A 158 5.24 -4.12 -8.26
N THR A 159 4.48 -3.03 -8.14
CA THR A 159 5.06 -1.71 -7.85
C THR A 159 5.72 -1.75 -6.46
N LYS A 160 7.05 -1.86 -6.41
CA LYS A 160 7.83 -1.73 -5.17
C LYS A 160 7.60 -0.34 -4.60
N LYS A 161 7.41 -0.27 -3.29
CA LYS A 161 7.59 0.97 -2.54
C LYS A 161 9.09 1.23 -2.48
N ASP A 162 9.55 2.17 -3.30
CA ASP A 162 10.91 2.70 -3.39
C ASP A 162 11.95 1.74 -4.01
N GLY A 163 12.73 2.30 -4.94
CA GLY A 163 13.57 1.58 -5.89
C GLY A 163 14.64 0.67 -5.27
N CYS A 164 14.91 -0.42 -5.98
CA CYS A 164 16.24 -0.95 -6.30
C CYS A 164 16.04 -2.23 -7.12
N PHE A 165 16.64 -2.21 -8.31
CA PHE A 165 16.87 -3.37 -9.18
C PHE A 165 17.82 -4.36 -8.50
#